data_AF-A0A538U216-F1
#
_entry.id   AF-A0A538U216-F1
#
_cell.length_a   1.000
_cell.length_b   1.000
_cell.length_c   1.000
_cell.angle_alpha   90.00
_cell.angle_beta   90.00
_cell.angle_gamma   90.00
#
_symmetry.space_group_name_H-M   'P 1'
#
loop_
_entity.id
_entity.type
_entity.pdbx_description
1 polymer ?
#
loop_
_entity_poly.entity_id
_entity_poly.type
_entity_poly.pdbx_seq_one_letter_code
_entity_poly.pdbx_strand_id
1 'polypeptide(L)'
;MIRHLVRLLSAALLVAGLSAASSDAHPTDMATGPPTTFPAAVHRIRDEMRGVEEARKIGDAPDVANHAAQLAMLSRLVPSLSVSLASAFADSAVGRVMRAGMQIGAAADATREAAARRDLDGIARLSQRLADPLATLDAYVPKQYVCPMRCEVGKVYDRPGVCRVCGMHLQLVTSDRYGVDVTSDPATIRARSPVRLDFQIKDPAGFPATHLQVVHEKLLHLIVVSYDLASFDHVHPTPEADGRFTLRHAFPSGGRYVLFHDFTPDSVGMQVVPVEVAVEGAERPRATLQVDDDRPKRVDGDDVQLAHGPLLPGRDCALTFTLSRGGKPVTDLEPYLGVMGHLILISEDRSVFLHSHPLAQTPGPSVEFDVRFERTGLYKAWGQFQRHGRVITVPFVVMVSIDAGGPNGGPAGAASMSR
;
A
#
# COMPACT_ATOMS: atom_id res chain seq x y z
N MET A 1 -50.57 42.14 9.06
CA MET A 1 -49.76 43.22 8.46
C MET A 1 -49.30 44.17 9.57
N ILE A 2 -47.99 44.20 9.81
CA ILE A 2 -47.16 45.35 10.22
C ILE A 2 -47.64 46.22 11.41
N ARG A 3 -46.93 46.20 12.54
CA ARG A 3 -46.07 47.32 13.04
C ARG A 3 -45.52 47.08 14.46
N HIS A 4 -44.28 47.55 14.61
CA HIS A 4 -43.36 47.54 15.75
C HIS A 4 -43.92 48.07 17.08
N LEU A 5 -43.37 47.55 18.19
CA LEU A 5 -43.01 48.40 19.33
C LEU A 5 -41.78 47.84 20.08
N VAL A 6 -40.76 48.69 20.16
CA VAL A 6 -39.52 48.57 20.94
C VAL A 6 -39.73 49.30 22.26
N ARG A 7 -39.07 48.82 23.33
CA ARG A 7 -38.59 49.49 24.58
C ARG A 7 -38.90 48.58 25.78
N LEU A 8 -38.13 48.44 26.84
CA LEU A 8 -36.79 48.88 27.29
C LEU A 8 -36.71 48.25 28.69
N LEU A 9 -35.64 47.55 29.06
CA LEU A 9 -35.26 47.41 30.47
C LEU A 9 -33.74 47.20 30.56
N SER A 10 -33.06 48.31 30.84
CA SER A 10 -31.68 48.47 31.29
C SER A 10 -31.48 47.70 32.61
N ALA A 11 -30.50 46.81 32.75
CA ALA A 11 -29.05 47.02 32.93
C ALA A 11 -28.63 47.36 34.37
N ALA A 12 -28.02 46.37 35.04
CA ALA A 12 -26.96 46.41 36.08
C ALA A 12 -26.94 45.00 36.75
N LEU A 13 -25.84 44.26 36.92
CA LEU A 13 -24.44 44.59 37.18
C LEU A 13 -23.54 43.36 36.79
N LEU A 14 -22.33 43.64 36.31
CA LEU A 14 -21.22 42.70 36.05
C LEU A 14 -20.75 41.98 37.34
N VAL A 15 -20.24 40.74 37.22
CA VAL A 15 -18.83 40.35 37.51
C VAL A 15 -18.59 38.86 37.18
N ALA A 16 -17.56 38.65 36.35
CA ALA A 16 -16.63 37.50 36.18
C ALA A 16 -17.16 36.06 35.98
N GLY A 17 -16.71 35.46 34.86
CA GLY A 17 -16.74 34.02 34.62
C GLY A 17 -16.34 33.61 33.20
N LEU A 18 -15.22 34.11 32.66
CA LEU A 18 -14.59 33.47 31.50
C LEU A 18 -13.92 32.18 31.99
N SER A 19 -14.51 31.02 31.69
CA SER A 19 -13.74 29.77 31.70
C SER A 19 -13.01 29.67 30.36
N ALA A 20 -11.69 29.82 30.41
CA ALA A 20 -10.80 29.43 29.33
C ALA A 20 -11.00 27.93 29.04
N ALA A 21 -11.50 27.60 27.85
CA ALA A 21 -11.32 26.28 27.28
C ALA A 21 -9.84 26.19 26.89
N SER A 22 -9.09 25.33 27.59
CA SER A 22 -7.70 25.03 27.25
C SER A 22 -7.64 24.38 25.86
N SER A 23 -7.01 25.09 24.93
CA SER A 23 -6.62 24.61 23.61
C SER A 23 -5.32 23.81 23.73
N ASP A 24 -5.39 22.48 23.79
CA ASP A 24 -4.24 21.57 23.62
C ASP A 24 -4.78 20.17 23.26
N ALA A 25 -5.41 20.02 22.10
CA ALA A 25 -5.79 18.71 21.57
C ALA A 25 -5.09 18.48 20.23
N HIS A 26 -4.24 17.46 20.16
CA HIS A 26 -3.51 17.07 18.94
C HIS A 26 -4.44 16.34 17.94
N PRO A 27 -4.18 16.41 16.63
CA PRO A 27 -5.06 15.82 15.60
C PRO A 27 -5.19 14.28 15.61
N THR A 28 -4.49 13.58 16.51
CA THR A 28 -4.53 12.12 16.69
C THR A 28 -5.38 11.67 17.88
N ASP A 29 -6.04 12.60 18.59
CA ASP A 29 -6.86 12.31 19.78
C ASP A 29 -8.24 11.68 19.44
N MET A 30 -8.28 10.75 18.49
CA MET A 30 -9.39 9.82 18.33
C MET A 30 -9.25 8.75 19.40
N ALA A 31 -9.94 8.95 20.53
CA ALA A 31 -10.04 8.01 21.64
C ALA A 31 -10.58 6.65 21.17
N THR A 32 -9.69 5.78 20.68
CA THR A 32 -9.94 4.35 20.63
C THR A 32 -9.83 3.83 22.07
N GLY A 33 -10.87 3.15 22.55
CA GLY A 33 -10.87 2.51 23.86
C GLY A 33 -9.68 1.57 24.05
N PRO A 34 -9.41 1.10 25.28
CA PRO A 34 -8.28 0.20 25.54
C PRO A 34 -8.35 -1.04 24.64
N PRO A 35 -7.22 -1.50 24.08
CA PRO A 35 -7.21 -2.65 23.19
C PRO A 35 -7.73 -3.90 23.91
N THR A 36 -8.60 -4.66 23.24
CA THR A 36 -9.25 -5.85 23.81
C THR A 36 -8.61 -7.17 23.35
N THR A 37 -7.63 -7.12 22.44
CA THR A 37 -6.91 -8.29 21.92
C THR A 37 -5.41 -8.10 22.02
N PHE A 38 -4.66 -9.21 22.14
CA PHE A 38 -3.19 -9.16 22.19
C PHE A 38 -2.59 -8.48 20.94
N PRO A 39 -3.01 -8.79 19.69
CA PRO A 39 -2.52 -8.08 18.51
C PRO A 39 -2.80 -6.57 18.54
N ALA A 40 -3.99 -6.15 18.97
CA ALA A 40 -4.32 -4.73 19.05
C ALA A 40 -3.48 -4.00 20.11
N ALA A 41 -3.15 -4.65 21.22
CA ALA A 41 -2.26 -4.08 22.22
C ALA A 41 -0.83 -3.94 21.71
N VAL A 42 -0.29 -4.97 21.03
CA VAL A 42 1.06 -4.90 20.45
C VAL A 42 1.15 -3.83 19.35
N HIS A 43 0.13 -3.71 18.50
CA HIS A 43 0.04 -2.64 17.50
C HIS A 43 0.04 -1.26 18.17
N ARG A 44 -0.80 -1.05 19.18
CA ARG A 44 -0.86 0.24 19.88
C ARG A 44 0.46 0.56 20.59
N ILE A 45 1.13 -0.43 21.19
CA ILE A 45 2.48 -0.24 21.76
C ILE A 45 3.46 0.26 20.69
N ARG A 46 3.42 -0.29 19.48
CA ARG A 46 4.26 0.17 18.36
C ARG A 46 3.96 1.63 17.99
N ASP A 47 2.69 2.01 17.94
CA ASP A 47 2.30 3.39 17.62
C ASP A 47 2.76 4.38 18.69
N GLU A 48 2.60 4.06 19.97
CA GLU A 48 3.07 4.93 21.06
C GLU A 48 4.61 5.02 21.09
N MET A 49 5.33 3.94 20.78
CA MET A 49 6.80 3.97 20.63
C MET A 49 7.24 4.90 19.50
N ARG A 50 6.52 4.91 18.38
CA ARG A 50 6.77 5.86 17.28
C ARG A 50 6.46 7.29 17.72
N GLY A 51 5.35 7.50 18.41
CA GLY A 51 4.98 8.80 18.96
C GLY A 51 6.10 9.40 19.83
N VAL A 52 6.69 8.59 20.73
CA VAL A 52 7.87 8.98 21.50
C VAL A 52 9.02 9.47 20.61
N GLU A 53 9.32 8.76 19.53
CA GLU A 53 10.45 9.10 18.65
C GLU A 53 10.19 10.34 17.81
N GLU A 54 8.98 10.52 17.27
CA GLU A 54 8.61 11.70 16.49
C GLU A 54 8.57 12.96 17.37
N ALA A 55 7.94 12.87 18.55
CA ALA A 55 7.94 13.95 19.53
C ALA A 55 9.37 14.31 19.98
N ARG A 56 10.25 13.32 20.18
CA ARG A 56 11.66 13.53 20.51
C ARG A 56 12.40 14.28 19.41
N LYS A 57 12.19 13.94 18.13
CA LYS A 57 12.86 14.59 16.98
C LYS A 57 12.55 16.08 16.90
N ILE A 58 11.35 16.49 17.28
CA ILE A 58 10.93 17.90 17.31
C ILE A 58 11.15 18.58 18.68
N GLY A 59 11.66 17.85 19.67
CA GLY A 59 11.95 18.37 21.01
C GLY A 59 10.72 18.56 21.91
N ASP A 60 9.60 17.91 21.60
CA ASP A 60 8.34 18.01 22.34
C ASP A 60 8.32 17.04 23.54
N ALA A 61 8.94 17.47 24.65
CA ALA A 61 9.02 16.67 25.87
C ALA A 61 7.65 16.35 26.51
N PRO A 62 6.65 17.26 26.54
CA PRO A 62 5.28 16.91 26.96
C PRO A 62 4.66 15.77 26.16
N ASP A 63 4.78 15.79 24.82
CA ASP A 63 4.18 14.76 23.98
C ASP A 63 4.91 13.41 24.11
N VAL A 64 6.25 13.42 24.28
CA VAL A 64 7.01 12.22 24.69
C VAL A 64 6.44 11.63 25.99
N ALA A 65 6.15 12.46 26.99
CA ALA A 65 5.62 11.99 28.27
C ALA A 65 4.21 11.38 28.14
N ASN A 66 3.37 11.93 27.26
CA ASN A 66 2.04 11.40 26.96
C ASN A 66 2.12 10.00 26.33
N HIS A 67 2.92 9.84 25.28
CA HIS A 67 3.14 8.54 24.64
C HIS A 67 3.76 7.52 25.61
N ALA A 68 4.72 7.94 26.44
CA ALA A 68 5.29 7.09 27.48
C ALA A 68 4.24 6.65 28.52
N ALA A 69 3.30 7.50 28.90
CA ALA A 69 2.21 7.13 29.80
C ALA A 69 1.28 6.08 29.17
N GLN A 70 0.96 6.21 27.88
CA GLN A 70 0.19 5.20 27.14
C GLN A 70 0.94 3.86 27.07
N LEU A 71 2.26 3.86 26.79
CA LEU A 71 3.08 2.64 26.84
C LEU A 71 3.03 1.95 28.20
N ALA A 72 3.15 2.72 29.28
CA ALA A 72 3.05 2.19 30.64
C ALA A 72 1.67 1.57 30.91
N MET A 73 0.58 2.16 30.40
CA MET A 73 -0.75 1.58 30.49
C MET A 73 -0.88 0.29 29.67
N LEU A 74 -0.47 0.30 28.40
CA LEU A 74 -0.57 -0.84 27.48
C LEU A 74 0.25 -2.03 27.95
N SER A 75 1.44 -1.79 28.49
CA SER A 75 2.31 -2.85 29.04
C SER A 75 1.64 -3.66 30.16
N ARG A 76 0.72 -3.04 30.93
CA ARG A 76 -0.06 -3.72 31.98
C ARG A 76 -1.19 -4.58 31.42
N LEU A 77 -1.63 -4.35 30.18
CA LEU A 77 -2.63 -5.17 29.50
C LEU A 77 -2.02 -6.40 28.84
N VAL A 78 -0.72 -6.39 28.52
CA VAL A 78 -0.03 -7.50 27.83
C VAL A 78 -0.25 -8.86 28.52
N PRO A 79 -0.10 -9.00 29.86
CA PRO A 79 -0.29 -10.29 30.51
C PRO A 79 -1.69 -10.87 30.31
N SER A 80 -2.75 -10.09 30.56
CA SER A 80 -4.14 -10.58 30.47
C SER A 80 -4.53 -10.93 29.04
N LEU A 81 -4.09 -10.12 28.06
CA LEU A 81 -4.39 -10.35 26.66
C LEU A 81 -3.65 -11.57 26.10
N SER A 82 -2.44 -11.87 26.62
CA SER A 82 -1.62 -13.00 26.17
C SER A 82 -2.14 -14.38 26.57
N VAL A 83 -3.03 -14.47 27.58
CA VAL A 83 -3.62 -15.74 28.06
C VAL A 83 -4.44 -16.44 26.96
N SER A 84 -4.95 -15.67 26.00
CA SER A 84 -5.74 -16.17 24.86
C SER A 84 -4.92 -16.80 23.72
N LEU A 85 -3.59 -16.72 23.77
CA LEU A 85 -2.72 -17.22 22.69
C LEU A 85 -2.58 -18.74 22.76
N ALA A 86 -2.89 -19.46 21.67
CA ALA A 86 -2.71 -20.91 21.59
C ALA A 86 -1.23 -21.36 21.78
N SER A 87 -0.26 -20.46 21.56
CA SER A 87 1.17 -20.69 21.86
C SER A 87 1.49 -20.69 23.36
N ALA A 88 0.54 -20.33 24.23
CA ALA A 88 0.69 -20.34 25.67
C ALA A 88 0.90 -21.74 26.27
N PHE A 89 0.63 -22.81 25.50
CA PHE A 89 0.88 -24.19 25.91
C PHE A 89 2.32 -24.67 25.70
N ALA A 90 3.23 -23.82 25.20
CA ALA A 90 4.66 -24.07 25.25
C ALA A 90 5.25 -23.41 26.51
N ASP A 91 5.78 -24.22 27.44
CA ASP A 91 6.18 -23.86 28.83
C ASP A 91 7.13 -22.65 29.00
N SER A 92 7.60 -22.02 27.92
CA SER A 92 8.48 -20.84 27.96
C SER A 92 7.97 -19.60 27.21
N ALA A 93 6.88 -19.70 26.44
CA ALA A 93 6.35 -18.61 25.61
C ALA A 93 5.68 -17.52 26.44
N VAL A 94 4.79 -17.91 27.37
CA VAL A 94 4.08 -16.98 28.27
C VAL A 94 5.07 -16.16 29.10
N GLY A 95 6.08 -16.82 29.66
CA GLY A 95 7.12 -16.15 30.43
C GLY A 95 7.92 -15.12 29.62
N ARG A 96 8.17 -15.37 28.32
CA ARG A 96 8.84 -14.40 27.44
C ARG A 96 7.95 -13.18 27.17
N VAL A 97 6.68 -13.40 26.86
CA VAL A 97 5.69 -12.33 26.63
C VAL A 97 5.52 -11.45 27.87
N MET A 98 5.40 -12.07 29.06
CA MET A 98 5.28 -11.33 30.32
C MET A 98 6.53 -10.49 30.62
N ARG A 99 7.73 -11.07 30.42
CA ARG A 99 8.99 -10.32 30.60
C ARG A 99 9.11 -9.15 29.64
N ALA A 100 8.77 -9.34 28.38
CA ALA A 100 8.76 -8.28 27.38
C ALA A 100 7.80 -7.15 27.78
N GLY A 101 6.57 -7.48 28.20
CA GLY A 101 5.62 -6.49 28.74
C GLY A 101 6.20 -5.69 29.92
N MET A 102 6.82 -6.35 30.90
CA MET A 102 7.46 -5.68 32.04
C MET A 102 8.63 -4.78 31.61
N GLN A 103 9.45 -5.22 30.66
CA GLN A 103 10.56 -4.42 30.13
C GLN A 103 10.05 -3.15 29.43
N ILE A 104 8.96 -3.26 28.67
CA ILE A 104 8.32 -2.10 28.03
C ILE A 104 7.78 -1.13 29.08
N GLY A 105 7.08 -1.63 30.11
CA GLY A 105 6.56 -0.79 31.20
C GLY A 105 7.68 -0.04 31.93
N ALA A 106 8.76 -0.73 32.30
CA ALA A 106 9.89 -0.12 32.99
C ALA A 106 10.61 0.95 32.12
N ALA A 107 10.79 0.66 30.83
CA ALA A 107 11.36 1.62 29.90
C ALA A 107 10.43 2.83 29.67
N ALA A 108 9.11 2.63 29.62
CA ALA A 108 8.14 3.70 29.51
C ALA A 108 8.18 4.64 30.73
N ASP A 109 8.24 4.09 31.93
CA ASP A 109 8.40 4.89 33.16
C ASP A 109 9.70 5.69 33.15
N ALA A 110 10.82 5.08 32.73
CA ALA A 110 12.11 5.76 32.59
C ALA A 110 12.08 6.86 31.50
N THR A 111 11.38 6.64 30.39
CA THR A 111 11.21 7.62 29.31
C THR A 111 10.42 8.83 29.81
N ARG A 112 9.37 8.62 30.60
CA ARG A 112 8.60 9.72 31.21
C ARG A 112 9.46 10.56 32.16
N GLU A 113 10.32 9.92 32.95
CA GLU A 113 11.28 10.65 33.81
C GLU A 113 12.33 11.41 33.00
N ALA A 114 12.84 10.83 31.91
CA ALA A 114 13.80 11.50 31.02
C ALA A 114 13.15 12.70 30.32
N ALA A 115 11.89 12.58 29.88
CA ALA A 115 11.10 13.67 29.32
C ALA A 115 10.90 14.82 30.31
N ALA A 116 10.61 14.52 31.58
CA ALA A 116 10.52 15.54 32.64
C ALA A 116 11.84 16.31 32.83
N ARG A 117 12.99 15.67 32.56
CA ARG A 117 14.32 16.30 32.58
C ARG A 117 14.74 16.91 31.23
N ARG A 118 13.91 16.80 30.18
CA ARG A 118 14.23 17.16 28.79
C ARG A 118 15.51 16.48 28.26
N ASP A 119 15.80 15.27 28.72
CA ASP A 119 16.98 14.47 28.33
C ASP A 119 16.71 13.70 27.03
N LEU A 120 16.83 14.39 25.89
CA LEU A 120 16.53 13.82 24.56
C LEU A 120 17.46 12.65 24.19
N ASP A 121 18.72 12.70 24.61
CA ASP A 121 19.69 11.62 24.38
C ASP A 121 19.37 10.39 25.24
N GLY A 122 18.92 10.62 26.49
CA GLY A 122 18.40 9.57 27.36
C GLY A 122 17.18 8.89 26.77
N ILE A 123 16.23 9.68 26.23
CA ILE A 123 15.05 9.15 25.53
C ILE A 123 15.48 8.30 24.33
N ALA A 124 16.41 8.76 23.49
CA ALA A 124 16.87 8.00 22.32
C ALA A 124 17.46 6.63 22.71
N ARG A 125 18.28 6.56 23.77
CA ARG A 125 18.83 5.30 24.29
C ARG A 125 17.74 4.37 24.85
N LEU A 126 16.73 4.92 25.52
CA LEU A 126 15.61 4.15 26.05
C LEU A 126 14.73 3.59 24.93
N SER A 127 14.47 4.37 23.88
CA SER A 127 13.76 3.92 22.68
C SER A 127 14.45 2.74 22.00
N GLN A 128 15.79 2.76 21.91
CA GLN A 128 16.55 1.62 21.36
C GLN A 128 16.37 0.33 22.19
N ARG A 129 16.26 0.45 23.52
CA ARG A 129 16.07 -0.70 24.43
C ARG A 129 14.67 -1.32 24.33
N LEU A 130 13.70 -0.62 23.73
CA LEU A 130 12.35 -1.12 23.52
C LEU A 130 12.22 -2.03 22.28
N ALA A 131 13.24 -2.05 21.39
CA ALA A 131 13.21 -2.85 20.17
C ALA A 131 13.09 -4.36 20.46
N ASP A 132 13.94 -4.93 21.32
CA ASP A 132 13.92 -6.37 21.61
C ASP A 132 12.64 -6.84 22.34
N PRO A 133 12.14 -6.11 23.37
CA PRO A 133 10.85 -6.43 23.98
C PRO A 133 9.69 -6.35 22.98
N LEU A 134 9.65 -5.33 22.12
CA LEU A 134 8.59 -5.22 21.10
C LEU A 134 8.67 -6.37 20.10
N ALA A 135 9.86 -6.68 19.58
CA ALA A 135 10.07 -7.81 18.68
C ALA A 135 9.67 -9.15 19.32
N THR A 136 9.91 -9.30 20.64
CA THR A 136 9.45 -10.46 21.40
C THR A 136 7.93 -10.55 21.42
N LEU A 137 7.21 -9.45 21.69
CA LEU A 137 5.74 -9.44 21.65
C LEU A 137 5.20 -9.72 20.24
N ASP A 138 5.78 -9.11 19.22
CA ASP A 138 5.42 -9.28 17.81
C ASP A 138 5.56 -10.73 17.32
N ALA A 139 6.55 -11.47 17.85
CA ALA A 139 6.72 -12.88 17.53
C ALA A 139 5.53 -13.76 17.98
N TYR A 140 4.71 -13.29 18.92
CA TYR A 140 3.54 -13.98 19.46
C TYR A 140 2.20 -13.44 18.97
N VAL A 141 2.19 -12.37 18.18
CA VAL A 141 0.99 -11.94 17.47
C VAL A 141 0.63 -13.05 16.47
N PRO A 142 -0.58 -13.65 16.54
CA PRO A 142 -0.98 -14.69 15.59
C PRO A 142 -0.89 -14.17 14.16
N LYS A 143 0.09 -14.70 13.43
CA LYS A 143 0.36 -14.34 12.04
C LYS A 143 -0.53 -15.17 11.14
N GLN A 144 -1.41 -14.50 10.41
CA GLN A 144 -2.21 -15.11 9.36
C GLN A 144 -1.56 -14.80 8.02
N TYR A 145 -1.39 -15.78 7.15
CA TYR A 145 -0.83 -15.57 5.83
C TYR A 145 -1.84 -15.92 4.75
N VAL A 146 -1.80 -15.20 3.65
CA VAL A 146 -2.63 -15.44 2.47
C VAL A 146 -1.75 -15.54 1.24
N CYS A 147 -2.17 -16.31 0.25
CA CYS A 147 -1.52 -16.24 -1.05
C CYS A 147 -1.79 -14.84 -1.65
N PRO A 148 -0.77 -14.10 -2.13
CA PRO A 148 -0.95 -12.80 -2.77
C PRO A 148 -1.94 -12.85 -3.93
N MET A 149 -1.83 -13.91 -4.73
CA MET A 149 -2.68 -14.17 -5.89
C MET A 149 -4.05 -14.74 -5.51
N ARG A 150 -4.28 -15.00 -4.22
CA ARG A 150 -5.51 -15.62 -3.70
C ARG A 150 -5.91 -16.91 -4.44
N CYS A 151 -4.93 -17.68 -4.94
CA CYS A 151 -5.16 -18.92 -5.69
C CYS A 151 -6.07 -19.92 -4.96
N GLU A 152 -6.15 -19.84 -3.64
CA GLU A 152 -7.02 -20.66 -2.80
C GLU A 152 -7.98 -19.75 -2.04
N VAL A 153 -9.17 -19.55 -2.60
CA VAL A 153 -10.19 -18.63 -2.08
C VAL A 153 -10.51 -18.91 -0.60
N GLY A 154 -10.39 -17.88 0.23
CA GLY A 154 -10.70 -17.94 1.66
C GLY A 154 -9.69 -18.71 2.50
N LYS A 155 -8.63 -19.26 1.91
CA LYS A 155 -7.60 -19.99 2.65
C LYS A 155 -6.66 -19.02 3.35
N VAL A 156 -6.52 -19.23 4.66
CA VAL A 156 -5.56 -18.55 5.51
C VAL A 156 -4.60 -19.59 6.08
N TYR A 157 -3.34 -19.23 6.12
CA TYR A 157 -2.23 -20.04 6.60
C TYR A 157 -1.77 -19.52 7.96
N ASP A 158 -1.30 -20.41 8.82
CA ASP A 158 -0.79 -20.10 10.15
C ASP A 158 0.75 -19.92 10.19
N ARG A 159 1.43 -20.19 9.07
CA ARG A 159 2.88 -20.15 8.93
C ARG A 159 3.31 -19.52 7.59
N PRO A 160 4.49 -18.89 7.53
CA PRO A 160 5.06 -18.46 6.28
C PRO A 160 5.38 -19.68 5.40
N GLY A 161 5.47 -19.47 4.10
CA GLY A 161 5.76 -20.52 3.13
C GLY A 161 5.51 -20.04 1.71
N VAL A 162 5.43 -20.99 0.77
CA VAL A 162 5.06 -20.73 -0.62
C VAL A 162 3.69 -21.30 -0.92
N CYS A 163 2.90 -20.60 -1.73
CA CYS A 163 1.66 -21.14 -2.26
C CYS A 163 1.97 -22.31 -3.19
N ARG A 164 1.29 -23.44 -3.01
CA ARG A 164 1.50 -24.65 -3.84
C ARG A 164 0.97 -24.52 -5.27
N VAL A 165 0.15 -23.50 -5.54
CA VAL A 165 -0.44 -23.23 -6.86
C VAL A 165 0.48 -22.35 -7.68
N CYS A 166 0.80 -21.14 -7.21
CA CYS A 166 1.59 -20.17 -7.96
C CYS A 166 3.08 -20.12 -7.58
N GLY A 167 3.51 -20.81 -6.51
CA GLY A 167 4.89 -20.77 -6.03
C GLY A 167 5.31 -19.49 -5.30
N MET A 168 4.44 -18.47 -5.22
CA MET A 168 4.76 -17.21 -4.52
C MET A 168 4.80 -17.37 -3.00
N HIS A 169 5.62 -16.55 -2.34
CA HIS A 169 5.62 -16.45 -0.88
C HIS A 169 4.27 -15.98 -0.34
N LEU A 170 3.77 -16.65 0.70
CA LEU A 170 2.56 -16.26 1.40
C LEU A 170 2.78 -14.93 2.13
N GLN A 171 1.81 -14.03 2.03
CA GLN A 171 1.85 -12.69 2.60
C GLN A 171 1.17 -12.65 3.96
N LEU A 172 1.80 -12.02 4.94
CA LEU A 172 1.18 -11.79 6.24
C LEU A 172 0.00 -10.81 6.10
N VAL A 173 -1.16 -11.20 6.60
CA VAL A 173 -2.31 -10.33 6.80
C VAL A 173 -2.01 -9.40 7.97
N THR A 174 -1.77 -8.13 7.65
CA THR A 174 -1.50 -7.09 8.65
C THR A 174 -2.16 -5.76 8.28
N SER A 175 -2.45 -4.95 9.30
CA SER A 175 -2.85 -3.55 9.14
C SER A 175 -1.65 -2.60 9.05
N ASP A 176 -0.44 -3.11 9.18
CA ASP A 176 0.78 -2.34 9.04
C ASP A 176 0.80 -1.59 7.70
N ARG A 177 1.30 -0.35 7.72
CA ARG A 177 1.39 0.51 6.54
C ARG A 177 2.80 1.04 6.42
N TYR A 178 3.43 0.74 5.28
CA TYR A 178 4.71 1.32 4.92
C TYR A 178 4.50 2.70 4.30
N GLY A 179 5.52 3.56 4.42
CA GLY A 179 5.57 4.87 3.78
C GLY A 179 6.70 4.95 2.76
N VAL A 180 6.67 5.96 1.91
CA VAL A 180 7.79 6.31 1.03
C VAL A 180 7.96 7.82 1.02
N ASP A 181 9.13 8.30 1.43
CA ASP A 181 9.52 9.68 1.18
C ASP A 181 10.13 9.77 -0.22
N VAL A 182 9.70 10.78 -0.98
CA VAL A 182 10.22 11.06 -2.33
C VAL A 182 10.88 12.42 -2.32
N THR A 183 12.16 12.47 -2.72
CA THR A 183 12.87 13.73 -2.96
C THR A 183 13.45 13.77 -4.37
N SER A 184 13.77 14.97 -4.86
CA SER A 184 14.26 15.16 -6.22
C SER A 184 15.41 16.17 -6.28
N ASP A 185 16.30 15.94 -7.24
CA ASP A 185 17.40 16.85 -7.60
C ASP A 185 17.44 17.04 -9.13
N PRO A 186 17.15 18.26 -9.65
CA PRO A 186 16.77 19.46 -8.90
C PRO A 186 15.40 19.30 -8.19
N ALA A 187 15.20 20.07 -7.11
CA ALA A 187 13.98 20.02 -6.29
C ALA A 187 12.69 20.33 -7.08
N THR A 188 12.81 21.11 -8.15
CA THR A 188 11.71 21.35 -9.09
C THR A 188 11.83 20.41 -10.27
N ILE A 189 10.88 19.49 -10.40
CA ILE A 189 10.82 18.55 -11.51
C ILE A 189 10.26 19.24 -12.76
N ARG A 190 10.98 19.17 -13.88
CA ARG A 190 10.55 19.73 -15.17
C ARG A 190 10.38 18.66 -16.23
N ALA A 191 9.32 18.77 -17.01
CA ALA A 191 9.06 17.89 -18.14
C ALA A 191 10.24 17.89 -19.12
N ARG A 192 10.51 16.73 -19.70
CA ARG A 192 11.56 16.47 -20.72
C ARG A 192 12.98 16.78 -20.27
N SER A 193 13.17 17.01 -18.98
CA SER A 193 14.48 17.20 -18.37
C SER A 193 14.76 16.01 -17.45
N PRO A 194 15.95 15.40 -17.52
CA PRO A 194 16.35 14.38 -16.56
C PRO A 194 16.34 14.94 -15.13
N VAL A 195 15.74 14.20 -14.21
CA VAL A 195 15.75 14.46 -12.76
C VAL A 195 16.25 13.22 -12.04
N ARG A 196 16.98 13.40 -10.94
CA ARG A 196 17.29 12.32 -10.00
C ARG A 196 16.19 12.29 -8.95
N LEU A 197 15.56 11.13 -8.78
CA LEU A 197 14.59 10.84 -7.73
C LEU A 197 15.23 9.94 -6.69
N ASP A 198 14.97 10.24 -5.43
CA ASP A 198 15.34 9.44 -4.28
C ASP A 198 14.09 8.95 -3.56
N PHE A 199 14.08 7.67 -3.19
CA PHE A 199 13.00 7.04 -2.45
C PHE A 199 13.55 6.45 -1.15
N GLN A 200 12.99 6.88 -0.02
CA GLN A 200 13.24 6.24 1.27
C GLN A 200 11.99 5.48 1.69
N ILE A 201 12.03 4.15 1.58
CA ILE A 201 10.96 3.30 2.11
C ILE A 201 11.05 3.34 3.64
N LYS A 202 9.91 3.58 4.28
CA LYS A 202 9.73 3.61 5.72
C LYS A 202 8.88 2.43 6.15
N ASP A 203 9.34 1.74 7.17
CA ASP A 203 8.60 0.69 7.84
C ASP A 203 7.38 1.27 8.57
N PRO A 204 6.49 0.40 9.11
CA PRO A 204 5.34 0.84 9.84
C PRO A 204 5.69 1.66 11.06
N ALA A 205 6.88 1.61 11.64
CA ALA A 205 7.30 2.45 12.76
C ALA A 205 7.93 3.78 12.31
N GLY A 206 8.07 4.02 11.01
CA GLY A 206 8.65 5.24 10.42
C GLY A 206 10.17 5.19 10.21
N PHE A 207 10.83 4.06 10.51
CA PHE A 207 12.26 3.87 10.28
C PHE A 207 12.53 3.41 8.84
N PRO A 208 13.73 3.66 8.28
CA PRO A 208 14.12 3.09 7.00
C PRO A 208 13.93 1.57 6.95
N ALA A 209 13.16 1.09 5.96
CA ALA A 209 13.03 -0.35 5.72
C ALA A 209 14.25 -0.86 4.94
N THR A 210 15.10 -1.66 5.58
CA THR A 210 16.36 -2.15 5.00
C THR A 210 16.31 -3.61 4.52
N HIS A 211 15.23 -4.32 4.84
CA HIS A 211 15.06 -5.75 4.53
C HIS A 211 13.89 -5.96 3.58
N LEU A 212 14.20 -5.99 2.28
CA LEU A 212 13.24 -6.18 1.19
C LEU A 212 13.61 -7.41 0.38
N GLN A 213 12.60 -8.12 -0.10
CA GLN A 213 12.74 -9.29 -0.93
C GLN A 213 12.99 -8.90 -2.38
N VAL A 214 13.82 -9.70 -3.06
CA VAL A 214 13.93 -9.67 -4.51
C VAL A 214 12.73 -10.41 -5.09
N VAL A 215 11.84 -9.67 -5.75
CA VAL A 215 10.66 -10.18 -6.45
C VAL A 215 10.81 -9.78 -7.91
N HIS A 216 10.66 -10.72 -8.84
CA HIS A 216 10.94 -10.50 -10.27
C HIS A 216 12.29 -9.81 -10.53
N GLU A 217 13.33 -10.36 -9.90
CA GLU A 217 14.73 -9.92 -10.03
C GLU A 217 15.04 -8.51 -9.49
N LYS A 218 14.06 -7.81 -8.87
CA LYS A 218 14.20 -6.45 -8.36
C LYS A 218 13.71 -6.33 -6.92
N LEU A 219 14.25 -5.34 -6.20
CA LEU A 219 13.80 -5.02 -4.83
C LEU A 219 12.61 -4.04 -4.83
N LEU A 220 12.52 -3.21 -5.86
CA LEU A 220 11.50 -2.17 -6.00
C LEU A 220 11.10 -2.06 -7.48
N HIS A 221 9.82 -2.31 -7.75
CA HIS A 221 9.17 -1.95 -9.00
C HIS A 221 8.53 -0.59 -8.82
N LEU A 222 8.84 0.36 -9.71
CA LEU A 222 8.25 1.68 -9.72
C LEU A 222 7.41 1.84 -10.98
N ILE A 223 6.11 2.04 -10.78
CA ILE A 223 5.17 2.33 -11.86
C ILE A 223 4.87 3.82 -11.82
N VAL A 224 5.29 4.52 -12.86
CA VAL A 224 5.10 5.97 -13.02
C VAL A 224 3.99 6.21 -14.03
N VAL A 225 2.90 6.82 -13.59
CA VAL A 225 1.76 7.12 -14.49
C VAL A 225 1.35 8.57 -14.42
N SER A 226 0.97 9.15 -15.56
CA SER A 226 0.29 10.44 -15.56
C SER A 226 -1.09 10.31 -14.93
N TYR A 227 -1.62 11.41 -14.39
CA TYR A 227 -2.93 11.41 -13.71
C TYR A 227 -4.11 10.93 -14.58
N ASP A 228 -4.00 11.06 -15.90
CA ASP A 228 -4.97 10.58 -16.89
C ASP A 228 -4.64 9.15 -17.41
N LEU A 229 -3.65 8.48 -16.80
CA LEU A 229 -3.17 7.13 -17.15
C LEU A 229 -2.69 6.99 -18.61
N ALA A 230 -2.34 8.10 -19.24
CA ALA A 230 -1.97 8.12 -20.65
C ALA A 230 -0.45 8.02 -20.87
N SER A 231 0.34 8.17 -19.80
CA SER A 231 1.78 7.91 -19.76
C SER A 231 2.02 6.81 -18.74
N PHE A 232 2.93 5.88 -19.04
CA PHE A 232 3.25 4.73 -18.21
C PHE A 232 4.72 4.38 -18.39
N ASP A 233 5.43 4.25 -17.27
CA ASP A 233 6.75 3.66 -17.21
C ASP A 233 6.79 2.62 -16.09
N HIS A 234 7.40 1.48 -16.37
CA HIS A 234 7.74 0.46 -15.38
C HIS A 234 9.26 0.40 -15.26
N VAL A 235 9.78 0.98 -14.19
CA VAL A 235 11.21 1.17 -13.97
C VAL A 235 11.63 0.61 -12.62
N HIS A 236 12.93 0.38 -12.45
CA HIS A 236 13.46 -0.28 -11.27
C HIS A 236 14.55 0.59 -10.65
N PRO A 237 14.23 1.36 -9.61
CA PRO A 237 15.21 2.17 -8.89
C PRO A 237 16.37 1.32 -8.34
N THR A 238 17.57 1.90 -8.29
CA THR A 238 18.78 1.22 -7.83
C THR A 238 18.91 1.39 -6.31
N PRO A 239 19.11 0.31 -5.52
CA PRO A 239 19.37 0.43 -4.10
C PRO A 239 20.74 1.05 -3.83
N GLU A 240 20.82 1.90 -2.81
CA GLU A 240 22.05 2.52 -2.31
C GLU A 240 22.45 1.92 -0.94
N ALA A 241 23.71 2.11 -0.55
CA ALA A 241 24.24 1.57 0.70
C ALA A 241 23.58 2.14 1.97
N ASP A 242 22.96 3.32 1.88
CA ASP A 242 22.26 3.98 2.98
C ASP A 242 20.78 3.55 3.08
N GLY A 243 20.33 2.60 2.27
CA GLY A 243 18.96 2.08 2.25
C GLY A 243 17.97 2.91 1.43
N ARG A 244 18.44 3.95 0.72
CA ARG A 244 17.62 4.65 -0.29
C ARG A 244 17.62 3.91 -1.61
N PHE A 245 16.66 4.29 -2.45
CA PHE A 245 16.62 3.90 -3.85
C PHE A 245 16.75 5.13 -4.75
N THR A 246 17.53 5.03 -5.82
CA THR A 246 17.77 6.13 -6.76
C THR A 246 17.28 5.81 -8.15
N LEU A 247 16.75 6.81 -8.84
CA LEU A 247 16.32 6.71 -10.23
C LEU A 247 16.63 8.01 -10.98
N ARG A 248 17.24 7.91 -12.16
CA ARG A 248 17.23 9.02 -13.14
C ARG A 248 16.07 8.83 -14.09
N HIS A 249 15.19 9.82 -14.18
CA HIS A 249 13.98 9.74 -14.99
C HIS A 249 13.70 11.07 -15.70
N ALA A 250 12.99 11.04 -16.82
CA ALA A 250 12.55 12.23 -17.54
C ALA A 250 11.06 12.09 -17.88
N PHE A 251 10.23 12.92 -17.25
CA PHE A 251 8.79 12.90 -17.46
C PHE A 251 8.43 13.47 -18.84
N PRO A 252 7.52 12.86 -19.62
CA PRO A 252 7.28 13.25 -21.01
C PRO A 252 6.55 14.61 -21.18
N SER A 253 5.72 14.99 -20.20
CA SER A 253 4.94 16.24 -20.17
C SER A 253 4.78 16.78 -18.76
N GLY A 254 4.39 18.06 -18.64
CA GLY A 254 3.99 18.64 -17.36
C GLY A 254 2.68 18.02 -16.84
N GLY A 255 2.35 18.30 -15.58
CA GLY A 255 1.14 17.85 -14.90
C GLY A 255 1.41 16.99 -13.66
N ARG A 256 0.37 16.35 -13.14
CA ARG A 256 0.47 15.45 -11.98
C ARG A 256 0.75 14.01 -12.41
N TYR A 257 1.59 13.34 -11.65
CA TYR A 257 1.90 11.92 -11.80
C TYR A 257 1.70 11.18 -10.49
N VAL A 258 1.46 9.87 -10.57
CA VAL A 258 1.47 8.97 -9.42
C VAL A 258 2.60 7.97 -9.60
N LEU A 259 3.40 7.80 -8.56
CA LEU A 259 4.50 6.86 -8.45
C LEU A 259 4.03 5.74 -7.52
N PHE A 260 3.72 4.57 -8.08
CA PHE A 260 3.39 3.39 -7.29
C PHE A 260 4.68 2.63 -6.99
N HIS A 261 5.07 2.62 -5.72
CA HIS A 261 6.24 1.91 -5.21
C HIS A 261 5.79 0.52 -4.78
N ASP A 262 6.08 -0.49 -5.58
CA ASP A 262 5.76 -1.90 -5.33
C ASP A 262 7.00 -2.63 -4.83
N PHE A 263 6.98 -3.02 -3.55
CA PHE A 263 8.08 -3.67 -2.84
C PHE A 263 7.56 -4.70 -1.84
N THR A 264 8.37 -5.69 -1.49
CA THR A 264 7.97 -6.75 -0.56
C THR A 264 8.90 -6.80 0.65
N PRO A 265 8.50 -6.26 1.81
CA PRO A 265 9.23 -6.46 3.06
C PRO A 265 9.13 -7.91 3.52
N ASP A 266 10.16 -8.39 4.23
CA ASP A 266 10.22 -9.78 4.71
C ASP A 266 9.07 -10.18 5.64
N SER A 267 8.50 -9.20 6.34
CA SER A 267 7.56 -9.42 7.43
C SER A 267 6.09 -9.41 7.00
N VAL A 268 5.71 -8.63 5.99
CA VAL A 268 4.31 -8.27 5.73
C VAL A 268 3.76 -8.63 4.34
N GLY A 269 4.60 -9.11 3.43
CA GLY A 269 4.21 -9.33 2.02
C GLY A 269 4.19 -8.05 1.20
N MET A 270 3.88 -8.15 -0.09
CA MET A 270 3.94 -7.07 -1.07
C MET A 270 3.12 -5.85 -0.61
N GLN A 271 3.75 -4.69 -0.68
CA GLN A 271 3.19 -3.39 -0.37
C GLN A 271 3.24 -2.53 -1.62
N VAL A 272 2.20 -1.73 -1.82
CA VAL A 272 2.18 -0.72 -2.89
C VAL A 272 1.90 0.64 -2.26
N VAL A 273 2.88 1.55 -2.33
CA VAL A 273 2.75 2.90 -1.77
C VAL A 273 2.68 3.92 -2.92
N PRO A 274 1.52 4.54 -3.16
CA PRO A 274 1.40 5.63 -4.13
C PRO A 274 1.92 6.93 -3.55
N VAL A 275 2.75 7.64 -4.31
CA VAL A 275 3.15 9.03 -4.02
C VAL A 275 2.90 9.90 -5.23
N GLU A 276 2.29 11.06 -5.02
CA GLU A 276 2.03 12.00 -6.10
C GLU A 276 3.17 13.01 -6.24
N VAL A 277 3.50 13.34 -7.49
CA VAL A 277 4.46 14.39 -7.82
C VAL A 277 3.88 15.36 -8.83
N ALA A 278 4.31 16.62 -8.74
CA ALA A 278 3.98 17.65 -9.73
C ALA A 278 5.19 17.89 -10.64
N VAL A 279 4.93 17.95 -11.95
CA VAL A 279 5.94 18.18 -12.98
C VAL A 279 5.62 19.51 -13.68
N GLU A 280 6.55 20.46 -13.62
CA GLU A 280 6.43 21.72 -14.34
C GLU A 280 6.59 21.54 -15.85
N GLY A 281 5.90 22.38 -16.62
CA GLY A 281 5.99 22.42 -18.08
C GLY A 281 4.62 22.33 -18.74
N ALA A 282 4.62 22.25 -20.07
CA ALA A 282 3.38 22.11 -20.84
C ALA A 282 2.70 20.77 -20.54
N GLU A 283 1.44 20.82 -20.09
CA GLU A 283 0.60 19.63 -19.98
C GLU A 283 0.20 19.13 -21.37
N ARG A 284 0.10 17.81 -21.51
CA ARG A 284 -0.57 17.20 -22.66
C ARG A 284 -2.08 17.41 -22.56
N PRO A 285 -2.82 17.41 -23.68
CA PRO A 285 -4.27 17.24 -23.64
C PRO A 285 -4.61 15.97 -22.85
N ARG A 286 -5.53 16.09 -21.88
CA ARG A 286 -5.95 14.95 -21.05
C ARG A 286 -6.61 13.89 -21.92
N ALA A 287 -6.20 12.64 -21.72
CA ALA A 287 -6.90 11.52 -22.32
C ALA A 287 -8.15 11.18 -21.51
N THR A 288 -9.25 10.87 -22.21
CA THR A 288 -10.41 10.20 -21.60
C THR A 288 -10.27 8.70 -21.83
N LEU A 289 -10.43 7.90 -20.78
CA LEU A 289 -10.41 6.46 -20.92
C LEU A 289 -11.66 5.99 -21.68
N GLN A 290 -11.44 5.17 -22.72
CA GLN A 290 -12.50 4.54 -23.49
C GLN A 290 -12.21 3.05 -23.55
N VAL A 291 -13.22 2.24 -23.22
CA VAL A 291 -13.14 0.78 -23.31
C VAL A 291 -12.73 0.39 -24.73
N ASP A 292 -11.71 -0.45 -24.84
CA ASP A 292 -11.09 -0.80 -26.12
C ASP A 292 -10.44 -2.20 -26.11
N ASP A 293 -10.92 -3.06 -25.23
CA ASP A 293 -10.55 -4.47 -25.04
C ASP A 293 -11.21 -5.43 -26.05
N ASP A 294 -12.17 -4.94 -26.84
CA ASP A 294 -12.89 -5.69 -27.86
C ASP A 294 -12.13 -5.85 -29.20
N ARG A 295 -10.96 -5.24 -29.34
CA ARG A 295 -10.20 -5.19 -30.59
C ARG A 295 -8.69 -5.36 -30.39
N PRO A 296 -7.97 -5.96 -31.36
CA PRO A 296 -6.53 -6.06 -31.27
C PRO A 296 -5.86 -4.69 -31.31
N LYS A 297 -4.71 -4.57 -30.67
CA LYS A 297 -3.85 -3.39 -30.74
C LYS A 297 -2.53 -3.74 -31.37
N ARG A 298 -2.06 -2.88 -32.26
CA ARG A 298 -0.75 -3.02 -32.89
C ARG A 298 0.28 -2.16 -32.16
N VAL A 299 1.31 -2.79 -31.62
CA VAL A 299 2.45 -2.15 -30.94
C VAL A 299 3.73 -2.73 -31.53
N ASP A 300 4.61 -1.87 -32.06
CA ASP A 300 5.92 -2.26 -32.61
C ASP A 300 5.89 -3.42 -33.64
N GLY A 301 4.77 -3.55 -34.36
CA GLY A 301 4.55 -4.58 -35.39
C GLY A 301 3.93 -5.88 -34.87
N ASP A 302 3.70 -6.04 -33.57
CA ASP A 302 2.90 -7.12 -33.01
C ASP A 302 1.44 -6.68 -32.87
N ASP A 303 0.51 -7.52 -33.32
CA ASP A 303 -0.91 -7.41 -33.03
C ASP A 303 -1.21 -8.23 -31.76
N VAL A 304 -1.69 -7.55 -30.72
CA VAL A 304 -2.01 -8.16 -29.43
C VAL A 304 -3.51 -8.05 -29.18
N GLN A 305 -4.16 -9.19 -28.92
CA GLN A 305 -5.56 -9.26 -28.52
C GLN A 305 -5.65 -9.53 -27.02
N LEU A 306 -6.59 -8.87 -26.34
CA LEU A 306 -6.99 -9.20 -24.98
C LEU A 306 -8.32 -9.97 -25.01
N ALA A 307 -8.39 -11.09 -24.29
CA ALA A 307 -9.62 -11.87 -24.14
C ALA A 307 -9.89 -12.14 -22.66
N HIS A 308 -11.17 -12.06 -22.27
CA HIS A 308 -11.62 -12.36 -20.92
C HIS A 308 -13.12 -12.66 -20.89
N GLY A 309 -13.57 -13.33 -19.83
CA GLY A 309 -15.00 -13.42 -19.48
C GLY A 309 -15.51 -12.12 -18.83
N PRO A 310 -16.74 -12.09 -18.32
CA PRO A 310 -17.25 -10.92 -17.59
C PRO A 310 -16.35 -10.54 -16.41
N LEU A 311 -15.97 -9.26 -16.34
CA LEU A 311 -15.14 -8.72 -15.25
C LEU A 311 -16.05 -8.23 -14.14
N LEU A 312 -16.15 -9.01 -13.06
CA LEU A 312 -17.02 -8.75 -11.92
C LEU A 312 -16.18 -8.47 -10.67
N PRO A 313 -16.58 -7.53 -9.80
CA PRO A 313 -15.89 -7.30 -8.54
C PRO A 313 -16.00 -8.53 -7.63
N GLY A 314 -14.94 -8.83 -6.89
CA GLY A 314 -14.86 -9.94 -5.96
C GLY A 314 -14.86 -11.33 -6.62
N ARG A 315 -14.59 -11.42 -7.92
CA ARG A 315 -14.42 -12.67 -8.66
C ARG A 315 -13.03 -12.72 -9.27
N ASP A 316 -12.45 -13.92 -9.26
CA ASP A 316 -11.21 -14.17 -9.99
C ASP A 316 -11.56 -14.32 -11.46
N CYS A 317 -10.73 -13.76 -12.34
CA CYS A 317 -10.90 -13.83 -13.78
C CYS A 317 -9.55 -13.90 -14.48
N ALA A 318 -9.51 -14.64 -15.58
CA ALA A 318 -8.37 -14.71 -16.46
C ALA A 318 -8.41 -13.58 -17.49
N LEU A 319 -7.29 -12.86 -17.63
CA LEU A 319 -6.99 -11.96 -18.73
C LEU A 319 -5.95 -12.62 -19.64
N THR A 320 -6.36 -13.01 -20.84
CA THR A 320 -5.50 -13.73 -21.79
C THR A 320 -5.06 -12.79 -22.91
N PHE A 321 -3.76 -12.52 -22.98
CA PHE A 321 -3.15 -11.78 -24.08
C PHE A 321 -2.66 -12.76 -25.13
N THR A 322 -3.06 -12.58 -26.39
CA THR A 322 -2.57 -13.39 -27.52
C THR A 322 -1.83 -12.52 -28.52
N LEU A 323 -0.58 -12.87 -28.79
CA LEU A 323 0.32 -12.11 -29.64
C LEU A 323 0.49 -12.77 -31.01
N SER A 324 0.43 -11.95 -32.06
CA SER A 324 0.70 -12.36 -33.43
C SER A 324 1.47 -11.27 -34.18
N ARG A 325 2.20 -11.65 -35.23
CA ARG A 325 2.93 -10.72 -36.10
C ARG A 325 2.73 -11.12 -37.55
N GLY A 326 2.16 -10.21 -38.35
CA GLY A 326 1.84 -10.50 -39.75
C GLY A 326 0.92 -11.72 -39.91
N GLY A 327 -0.03 -11.89 -38.99
CA GLY A 327 -0.98 -13.02 -38.97
C GLY A 327 -0.42 -14.35 -38.47
N LYS A 328 0.85 -14.42 -38.07
CA LYS A 328 1.46 -15.63 -37.49
C LYS A 328 1.51 -15.54 -35.97
N PRO A 329 1.23 -16.62 -35.22
CA PRO A 329 1.40 -16.64 -33.77
C PRO A 329 2.84 -16.32 -33.36
N VAL A 330 3.03 -15.49 -32.34
CA VAL A 330 4.33 -15.26 -31.70
C VAL A 330 4.60 -16.41 -30.73
N THR A 331 5.70 -17.13 -30.88
CA THR A 331 6.01 -18.31 -30.04
C THR A 331 7.44 -18.28 -29.49
N ASP A 332 8.05 -17.10 -29.49
CA ASP A 332 9.44 -16.84 -29.11
C ASP A 332 9.52 -15.68 -28.10
N LEU A 333 8.55 -15.60 -27.19
CA LEU A 333 8.64 -14.68 -26.04
C LEU A 333 9.78 -15.11 -25.11
N GLU A 334 10.41 -14.09 -24.53
CA GLU A 334 11.50 -14.22 -23.57
C GLU A 334 10.99 -13.81 -22.18
N PRO A 335 11.54 -14.38 -21.09
CA PRO A 335 11.29 -13.87 -19.77
C PRO A 335 11.71 -12.39 -19.65
N TYR A 336 10.79 -11.57 -19.17
CA TYR A 336 11.04 -10.21 -18.72
C TYR A 336 10.97 -10.22 -17.19
N LEU A 337 12.05 -9.83 -16.51
CA LEU A 337 12.13 -9.83 -15.04
C LEU A 337 11.78 -11.22 -14.45
N GLY A 338 12.30 -12.27 -15.07
CA GLY A 338 12.17 -13.65 -14.62
C GLY A 338 10.85 -14.36 -14.98
N VAL A 339 9.89 -13.70 -15.64
CA VAL A 339 8.61 -14.33 -16.05
C VAL A 339 8.20 -13.95 -17.47
N MET A 340 7.31 -14.73 -18.10
CA MET A 340 6.90 -14.53 -19.51
C MET A 340 6.02 -13.29 -19.79
N GLY A 341 5.72 -12.50 -18.76
CA GLY A 341 5.03 -11.24 -18.92
C GLY A 341 4.73 -10.58 -17.59
N HIS A 342 4.35 -9.31 -17.63
CA HIS A 342 3.85 -8.57 -16.48
C HIS A 342 2.54 -7.90 -16.85
N LEU A 343 1.63 -7.83 -15.88
CA LEU A 343 0.37 -7.12 -16.05
C LEU A 343 0.18 -6.14 -14.90
N ILE A 344 0.10 -4.86 -15.23
CA ILE A 344 -0.30 -3.80 -14.31
C ILE A 344 -1.69 -3.33 -14.67
N LEU A 345 -2.58 -3.20 -13.69
CA LEU A 345 -3.88 -2.54 -13.86
C LEU A 345 -4.08 -1.46 -12.82
N ILE A 346 -4.55 -0.29 -13.24
CA ILE A 346 -4.82 0.84 -12.36
C ILE A 346 -6.23 1.36 -12.64
N SER A 347 -7.04 1.55 -11.60
CA SER A 347 -8.38 2.16 -11.74
C SER A 347 -8.27 3.61 -12.25
N GLU A 348 -9.29 4.10 -12.95
CA GLU A 348 -9.31 5.48 -13.48
C GLU A 348 -9.01 6.55 -12.41
N ASP A 349 -9.50 6.34 -11.18
CA ASP A 349 -9.24 7.23 -10.04
C ASP A 349 -7.87 7.01 -9.36
N ARG A 350 -7.09 6.03 -9.82
CA ARG A 350 -5.78 5.58 -9.34
C ARG A 350 -5.76 5.03 -7.91
N SER A 351 -6.93 4.76 -7.33
CA SER A 351 -7.05 4.26 -5.96
C SER A 351 -6.87 2.74 -5.84
N VAL A 352 -6.93 2.01 -6.95
CA VAL A 352 -6.70 0.56 -7.03
C VAL A 352 -5.53 0.30 -7.97
N PHE A 353 -4.56 -0.48 -7.49
CA PHE A 353 -3.41 -0.96 -8.23
C PHE A 353 -3.39 -2.49 -8.15
N LEU A 354 -3.23 -3.15 -9.30
CA LEU A 354 -3.10 -4.59 -9.43
C LEU A 354 -1.82 -4.90 -10.20
N HIS A 355 -1.04 -5.85 -9.70
CA HIS A 355 0.12 -6.41 -10.37
C HIS A 355 -0.06 -7.93 -10.41
N SER A 356 -0.02 -8.51 -11.61
CA SER A 356 -0.17 -9.95 -11.83
C SER A 356 0.90 -10.48 -12.78
N HIS A 357 1.15 -11.78 -12.68
CA HIS A 357 2.13 -12.53 -13.48
C HIS A 357 1.46 -13.74 -14.15
N PRO A 358 2.08 -14.29 -15.20
CA PRO A 358 1.48 -15.37 -15.97
C PRO A 358 1.33 -16.67 -15.16
N LEU A 359 0.22 -17.37 -15.39
CA LEU A 359 -0.03 -18.69 -14.81
C LEU A 359 0.92 -19.77 -15.36
N ALA A 360 1.35 -19.59 -16.61
CA ALA A 360 2.26 -20.50 -17.30
C ALA A 360 3.45 -19.73 -17.88
N GLN A 361 4.61 -20.37 -17.88
CA GLN A 361 5.85 -19.81 -18.42
C GLN A 361 6.12 -20.32 -19.84
N THR A 362 5.12 -20.21 -20.72
CA THR A 362 5.22 -20.59 -22.13
C THR A 362 5.68 -19.41 -22.98
N PRO A 363 6.44 -19.63 -24.07
CA PRO A 363 6.94 -18.56 -24.93
C PRO A 363 5.87 -17.98 -25.88
N GLY A 364 4.58 -18.13 -25.56
CA GLY A 364 3.45 -17.70 -26.37
C GLY A 364 2.71 -18.84 -27.11
N PRO A 365 1.72 -18.50 -27.95
CA PRO A 365 1.30 -17.13 -28.29
C PRO A 365 0.40 -16.47 -27.26
N SER A 366 -0.11 -17.24 -26.30
CA SER A 366 -1.00 -16.75 -25.27
C SER A 366 -0.30 -16.69 -23.93
N VAL A 367 -0.48 -15.57 -23.24
CA VAL A 367 -0.02 -15.33 -21.87
C VAL A 367 -1.25 -14.99 -21.03
N GLU A 368 -1.53 -15.82 -20.04
CA GLU A 368 -2.73 -15.73 -19.21
C GLU A 368 -2.38 -15.27 -17.81
N PHE A 369 -3.13 -14.27 -17.33
CA PHE A 369 -2.98 -13.68 -16.00
C PHE A 369 -4.26 -13.88 -15.20
N ASP A 370 -4.14 -14.38 -13.97
CA ASP A 370 -5.25 -14.31 -13.01
C ASP A 370 -5.26 -12.94 -12.36
N VAL A 371 -6.42 -12.30 -12.37
CA VAL A 371 -6.66 -11.04 -11.68
C VAL A 371 -7.97 -11.09 -10.91
N ARG A 372 -8.05 -10.28 -9.87
CA ARG A 372 -9.26 -10.11 -9.07
C ARG A 372 -9.49 -8.62 -8.85
N PHE A 373 -10.57 -8.11 -9.39
CA PHE A 373 -10.99 -6.74 -9.17
C PHE A 373 -11.81 -6.66 -7.89
N GLU A 374 -11.54 -5.71 -6.99
CA GLU A 374 -12.35 -5.54 -5.78
C GLU A 374 -13.48 -4.51 -5.95
N ARG A 375 -13.41 -3.70 -7.01
CA ARG A 375 -14.35 -2.60 -7.27
C ARG A 375 -14.69 -2.50 -8.75
N THR A 376 -15.91 -2.02 -9.02
CA THR A 376 -16.34 -1.61 -10.36
C THR A 376 -15.62 -0.36 -10.85
N GLY A 377 -15.64 -0.13 -12.16
CA GLY A 377 -15.09 1.06 -12.80
C GLY A 377 -14.22 0.74 -14.01
N LEU A 378 -13.68 1.79 -14.62
CA LEU A 378 -12.68 1.67 -15.68
C LEU A 378 -11.32 1.36 -15.08
N TYR A 379 -10.61 0.42 -15.70
CA TYR A 379 -9.22 0.11 -15.38
C TYR A 379 -8.37 0.23 -16.64
N LYS A 380 -7.23 0.89 -16.51
CA LYS A 380 -6.18 0.87 -17.52
C LYS A 380 -5.24 -0.28 -17.22
N ALA A 381 -5.14 -1.23 -18.15
CA ALA A 381 -4.24 -2.37 -18.09
C ALA A 381 -3.03 -2.15 -19.01
N TRP A 382 -1.84 -2.55 -18.57
CA TRP A 382 -0.63 -2.61 -19.40
C TRP A 382 -0.05 -4.02 -19.32
N GLY A 383 -0.19 -4.77 -20.41
CA GLY A 383 0.50 -6.04 -20.60
C GLY A 383 1.91 -5.79 -21.13
N GLN A 384 2.93 -6.37 -20.49
CA GLN A 384 4.32 -6.27 -20.90
C GLN A 384 4.87 -7.64 -21.25
N PHE A 385 5.46 -7.76 -22.43
CA PHE A 385 6.03 -9.00 -22.97
C PHE A 385 7.40 -8.69 -23.55
N GLN A 386 8.38 -9.59 -23.41
CA GLN A 386 9.70 -9.38 -24.02
C GLN A 386 9.90 -10.31 -25.22
N ARG A 387 10.50 -9.75 -26.27
CA ARG A 387 10.85 -10.49 -27.48
C ARG A 387 12.09 -9.86 -28.11
N HIS A 388 13.11 -10.65 -28.44
CA HIS A 388 14.37 -10.17 -29.02
C HIS A 388 15.03 -9.06 -28.16
N GLY A 389 15.01 -9.22 -26.84
CA GLY A 389 15.55 -8.25 -25.88
C GLY A 389 14.80 -6.92 -25.80
N ARG A 390 13.60 -6.80 -26.38
CA ARG A 390 12.76 -5.60 -26.33
C ARG A 390 11.45 -5.86 -25.63
N VAL A 391 11.05 -4.95 -24.75
CA VAL A 391 9.77 -5.01 -24.03
C VAL A 391 8.69 -4.35 -24.88
N ILE A 392 7.69 -5.14 -25.24
CA ILE A 392 6.43 -4.72 -25.86
C ILE A 392 5.47 -4.39 -24.72
N THR A 393 5.02 -3.14 -24.63
CA THR A 393 4.01 -2.72 -23.65
C THR A 393 2.72 -2.36 -24.36
N VAL A 394 1.64 -3.11 -24.11
CA VAL A 394 0.34 -2.89 -24.74
C VAL A 394 -0.69 -2.40 -23.72
N PRO A 395 -1.23 -1.18 -23.90
CA PRO A 395 -2.27 -0.67 -23.02
C PRO A 395 -3.65 -1.15 -23.46
N PHE A 396 -4.55 -1.52 -22.54
CA PHE A 396 -5.98 -1.75 -22.74
C PHE A 396 -6.81 -1.00 -21.70
N VAL A 397 -8.04 -0.64 -22.03
CA VAL A 397 -9.02 -0.15 -21.07
C VAL A 397 -10.15 -1.17 -21.00
N VAL A 398 -10.39 -1.66 -19.79
CA VAL A 398 -11.46 -2.63 -19.50
C VAL A 398 -12.49 -1.99 -18.56
N MET A 399 -13.73 -2.46 -18.64
CA MET A 399 -14.80 -2.08 -17.70
C MET A 399 -15.10 -3.23 -16.75
N VAL A 400 -15.06 -2.96 -15.45
CA VAL A 400 -15.52 -3.88 -14.40
C VAL A 400 -16.91 -3.44 -13.94
N SER A 401 -17.91 -4.30 -14.09
CA SER A 401 -19.31 -3.99 -13.76
C SER A 401 -19.95 -5.10 -12.93
N ILE A 402 -21.02 -4.77 -12.21
CA ILE A 402 -21.87 -5.78 -11.53
C ILE A 402 -22.84 -6.46 -12.48
N ASP A 403 -23.10 -5.85 -13.64
CA ASP A 403 -23.89 -6.44 -14.71
C ASP A 403 -22.96 -7.29 -15.58
N ALA A 404 -23.25 -8.58 -15.71
CA ALA A 404 -22.51 -9.49 -16.58
C ALA A 404 -22.70 -9.19 -18.08
N GLY A 405 -23.43 -8.13 -18.43
CA GLY A 405 -23.69 -7.65 -19.78
C GLY A 405 -23.20 -6.23 -19.99
N GLY A 406 -21.99 -6.08 -20.53
CA GLY A 406 -21.62 -4.86 -21.26
C GLY A 406 -22.50 -4.68 -22.51
N PRO A 407 -22.44 -3.51 -23.19
CA PRO A 407 -23.47 -3.00 -24.10
C PRO A 407 -23.72 -3.77 -25.41
N ASN A 408 -23.21 -5.00 -25.57
CA ASN A 408 -23.41 -5.84 -26.75
C ASN A 408 -24.39 -7.01 -26.52
N GLY A 409 -25.22 -6.97 -25.48
CA GLY A 409 -26.37 -7.86 -25.33
C GLY A 409 -27.50 -7.50 -26.31
N GLY A 410 -27.35 -7.86 -27.59
CA GLY A 410 -28.45 -7.82 -28.56
C GLY A 410 -29.66 -8.62 -28.05
N PRO A 411 -30.90 -8.18 -28.29
CA PRO A 411 -32.07 -8.82 -27.71
C PRO A 411 -32.19 -10.24 -28.26
N ALA A 412 -32.19 -11.22 -27.36
CA ALA A 412 -32.57 -12.60 -27.67
C ALA A 412 -33.98 -12.57 -28.29
N GLY A 413 -34.06 -12.97 -29.56
CA GLY A 413 -35.29 -12.95 -30.33
C GLY A 413 -36.41 -13.73 -29.62
N ALA A 414 -37.50 -13.02 -29.32
CA ALA A 414 -38.77 -13.63 -28.99
C ALA A 414 -39.29 -14.32 -30.27
N ALA A 415 -39.07 -15.64 -30.37
CA ALA A 415 -39.78 -16.45 -31.35
C ALA A 415 -41.25 -16.53 -30.92
N SER A 416 -42.08 -15.75 -31.62
CA SER A 416 -43.52 -15.90 -31.66
C SER A 416 -43.86 -17.32 -32.15
N MET A 417 -44.42 -18.15 -31.28
CA MET A 417 -45.17 -19.32 -31.71
C MET A 417 -46.61 -18.91 -31.97
N SER A 418 -46.92 -18.70 -33.24
CA SER A 418 -48.28 -18.78 -33.77
C SER A 418 -48.48 -20.19 -34.33
N ARG A 419 -49.34 -20.98 -33.69
CA ARG A 419 -50.33 -21.88 -34.31
C ARG A 419 -51.33 -22.36 -33.27
#